data_AF-A0A7V9BGI3-F1
#
_entry.id   AF-A0A7V9BGI3-F1
#
_cell.length_a   1.000
_cell.length_b   1.000
_cell.length_c   1.000
_cell.angle_alpha   90.00
_cell.angle_beta   90.00
_cell.angle_gamma   90.00
#
_symmetry.space_group_name_H-M   'P 1'
#
loop_
_entity.id
_entity.type
_entity.pdbx_description
1 polymer ?
#
loop_
_entity_poly.entity_id
_entity_poly.type
_entity_poly.pdbx_seq_one_letter_code
_entity_poly.pdbx_strand_id
1 'polypeptide(L)'
;MKTAFFDWGAYQDSFPAISRAFLLNVKIFLIAEAFILVFALLLAVLRSLPGPVFFPIRALAIAYADFFRGVPTILVIALLGFGAPALAIDGIPTSTTFWGIVSLVLIYTAYVSEVYRAGIESVHPSLEAAARSLGLTRGQALGWVVLPQAVRRVIPPLLNDFIGLQKDTAIISVIGVVESARAAQD
;
A
#
# COMPACT_ATOMS: atom_id res chain seq x y z
N MET A 1 -30.43 -19.84 -15.49
CA MET A 1 -29.71 -18.83 -14.67
C MET A 1 -30.16 -18.82 -13.21
N LYS A 2 -31.45 -18.69 -12.86
CA LYS A 2 -31.91 -18.72 -11.45
C LYS A 2 -31.60 -20.03 -10.71
N THR A 3 -31.63 -21.17 -11.41
CA THR A 3 -31.27 -22.48 -10.84
C THR A 3 -29.79 -22.58 -10.51
N ALA A 4 -28.88 -21.99 -11.28
CA ALA A 4 -27.44 -22.05 -11.00
C ALA A 4 -27.01 -21.20 -9.79
N PHE A 5 -27.72 -20.09 -9.50
CA PHE A 5 -27.37 -19.17 -8.41
C PHE A 5 -27.89 -19.58 -7.02
N PHE A 6 -28.94 -20.41 -6.95
CA PHE A 6 -29.55 -20.86 -5.70
C PHE A 6 -29.45 -22.38 -5.49
N ASP A 7 -28.62 -23.07 -6.29
CA ASP A 7 -28.35 -24.50 -6.12
C ASP A 7 -27.30 -24.72 -5.02
N TRP A 8 -27.79 -25.19 -3.89
CA TRP A 8 -26.97 -25.50 -2.72
C TRP A 8 -25.89 -26.55 -3.00
N GLY A 9 -26.13 -27.50 -3.91
CA GLY A 9 -25.12 -28.49 -4.32
C GLY A 9 -23.96 -27.84 -5.07
N ALA A 10 -24.26 -26.93 -6.00
CA ALA A 10 -23.25 -26.18 -6.74
C ALA A 10 -22.38 -25.27 -5.84
N TYR A 11 -22.95 -24.75 -4.74
CA TYR A 11 -22.18 -24.02 -3.73
C TYR A 11 -21.19 -24.92 -2.99
N GLN A 12 -21.59 -26.13 -2.60
CA GLN A 12 -20.72 -27.08 -1.89
C GLN A 12 -19.54 -27.51 -2.77
N ASP A 13 -19.79 -27.77 -4.04
CA ASP A 13 -18.76 -28.16 -5.00
C ASP A 13 -17.76 -27.01 -5.29
N SER A 14 -18.22 -25.76 -5.25
CA SER A 14 -17.40 -24.57 -5.51
C SER A 14 -16.63 -24.07 -4.27
N PHE A 15 -17.07 -24.44 -3.07
CA PHE A 15 -16.50 -23.95 -1.80
C PHE A 15 -14.98 -24.17 -1.67
N PRO A 16 -14.40 -25.33 -2.06
CA PRO A 16 -12.95 -25.52 -2.03
C PRO A 16 -12.18 -24.57 -2.96
N ALA A 17 -12.75 -24.20 -4.10
CA ALA A 17 -12.13 -23.23 -5.01
C ALA A 17 -12.20 -21.81 -4.44
N ILE A 18 -13.35 -21.42 -3.90
CA ILE A 18 -13.56 -20.10 -3.27
C ILE A 18 -12.62 -19.91 -2.08
N SER A 19 -12.50 -20.90 -1.20
CA SER A 19 -11.61 -20.84 -0.04
C SER A 19 -10.13 -20.71 -0.43
N ARG A 20 -9.68 -21.44 -1.47
CA ARG A 20 -8.31 -21.29 -2.00
C ARG A 20 -8.06 -19.89 -2.56
N ALA A 21 -9.01 -19.34 -3.33
CA ALA A 21 -8.90 -17.99 -3.87
C ALA A 21 -8.89 -16.93 -2.77
N PHE A 22 -9.73 -17.09 -1.74
CA PHE A 22 -9.74 -16.24 -0.56
C PHE A 22 -8.39 -16.27 0.18
N LEU A 23 -7.84 -17.46 0.44
CA LEU A 23 -6.54 -17.59 1.10
C LEU A 23 -5.40 -16.98 0.28
N LEU A 24 -5.44 -17.12 -1.04
CA LEU A 24 -4.47 -16.45 -1.93
C LEU A 24 -4.59 -14.93 -1.81
N ASN A 25 -5.81 -14.40 -1.83
CA ASN A 25 -6.05 -12.97 -1.68
C ASN A 25 -5.53 -12.43 -0.32
N VAL A 26 -5.81 -13.14 0.78
CA VAL A 26 -5.27 -12.81 2.11
C VAL A 26 -3.74 -12.90 2.13
N LYS A 27 -3.13 -13.89 1.46
CA LYS A 27 -1.68 -14.01 1.37
C LYS A 27 -1.05 -12.83 0.63
N ILE A 28 -1.61 -12.44 -0.53
CA ILE A 28 -1.16 -11.28 -1.31
C ILE A 28 -1.25 -10.02 -0.45
N PHE A 29 -2.39 -9.84 0.23
CA PHE A 29 -2.64 -8.74 1.14
C PHE A 29 -1.56 -8.62 2.23
N LEU A 30 -1.31 -9.69 2.98
CA LEU A 30 -0.34 -9.67 4.08
C LEU A 30 1.09 -9.41 3.60
N ILE A 31 1.47 -9.96 2.44
CA ILE A 31 2.79 -9.72 1.85
C ILE A 31 2.91 -8.24 1.45
N ALA A 32 1.93 -7.70 0.73
CA ALA A 32 1.95 -6.30 0.31
C ALA A 32 2.00 -5.36 1.53
N GLU A 33 1.13 -5.57 2.52
CA GLU A 33 1.03 -4.75 3.73
C GLU A 33 2.37 -4.68 4.48
N ALA A 34 3.08 -5.81 4.62
CA ALA A 34 4.38 -5.84 5.27
C ALA A 34 5.41 -4.92 4.58
N PHE A 35 5.46 -4.92 3.25
CA PHE A 35 6.33 -4.03 2.49
C PHE A 35 5.86 -2.57 2.55
N ILE A 36 4.55 -2.33 2.48
CA ILE A 36 3.95 -0.99 2.54
C ILE A 36 4.33 -0.30 3.85
N LEU A 37 4.16 -0.95 5.00
CA LEU A 37 4.47 -0.34 6.30
C LEU A 37 5.95 0.07 6.40
N VAL A 38 6.85 -0.78 5.90
CA VAL A 38 8.30 -0.50 5.89
C VAL A 38 8.63 0.65 4.95
N PHE A 39 8.22 0.57 3.69
CA PHE A 39 8.56 1.59 2.69
C PHE A 39 7.85 2.92 2.93
N ALA A 40 6.62 2.90 3.46
CA ALA A 40 5.89 4.11 3.80
C ALA A 40 6.56 4.86 4.95
N LEU A 41 7.06 4.13 5.95
CA LEU A 41 7.81 4.74 7.05
C LEU A 41 9.12 5.34 6.56
N LEU A 42 9.87 4.61 5.73
CA LEU A 42 11.09 5.14 5.10
C LEU A 42 10.78 6.39 4.28
N LEU A 43 9.75 6.37 3.44
CA LEU A 43 9.35 7.49 2.61
C LEU A 43 8.91 8.69 3.46
N ALA A 44 8.16 8.48 4.54
CA ALA A 44 7.77 9.53 5.48
C ALA A 44 9.01 10.19 6.12
N VAL A 45 9.99 9.40 6.58
CA VAL A 45 11.25 9.90 7.14
C VAL A 45 12.03 10.71 6.10
N LEU A 46 12.18 10.21 4.87
CA LEU A 46 12.88 10.92 3.79
C LEU A 46 12.24 12.28 3.48
N ARG A 47 10.90 12.36 3.54
CA ARG A 47 10.16 13.62 3.33
C ARG A 47 10.33 14.60 4.49
N SER A 48 10.58 14.13 5.70
CA SER A 48 10.79 14.94 6.91
C SER A 48 12.24 15.36 7.16
N LEU A 49 13.19 15.00 6.29
CA LEU A 49 14.60 15.38 6.46
C LEU A 49 14.79 16.91 6.46
N PRO A 50 15.46 17.48 7.48
CA PRO A 50 15.68 18.92 7.59
C PRO A 50 16.88 19.39 6.75
N GLY A 51 16.83 20.65 6.30
CA GLY A 51 17.96 21.32 5.64
C GLY A 51 17.94 21.25 4.09
N PRO A 52 18.74 22.10 3.43
CA PRO A 52 18.76 22.23 1.97
C PRO A 52 19.49 21.07 1.27
N VAL A 53 20.44 20.41 1.94
CA VAL A 53 21.22 19.29 1.36
C VAL A 53 20.31 18.11 0.97
N PHE A 54 19.28 17.83 1.75
CA PHE A 54 18.33 16.75 1.49
C PHE A 54 17.18 17.16 0.55
N PHE A 55 17.22 18.39 0.00
CA PHE A 55 16.17 18.88 -0.90
C PHE A 55 15.91 17.95 -2.10
N PRO A 56 16.92 17.45 -2.83
CA PRO A 56 16.67 16.59 -4.00
C PRO A 56 15.96 15.28 -3.63
N ILE A 57 16.37 14.66 -2.53
CA ILE A 57 15.79 13.41 -2.02
C ILE A 57 14.34 13.65 -1.60
N ARG A 58 14.09 14.74 -0.87
CA ARG A 58 12.74 15.13 -0.45
C ARG A 58 11.85 15.43 -1.65
N ALA A 59 12.37 16.14 -2.66
CA ALA A 59 11.64 16.45 -3.88
C ALA A 59 11.24 15.18 -4.63
N LEU A 60 12.16 14.21 -4.76
CA LEU A 60 11.86 12.92 -5.38
C LEU A 60 10.80 12.13 -4.59
N ALA A 61 10.92 12.12 -3.26
CA ALA A 61 9.96 11.44 -2.38
C ALA A 61 8.56 12.09 -2.43
N ILE A 62 8.48 13.41 -2.53
CA ILE A 62 7.22 14.15 -2.74
C ILE A 62 6.65 13.81 -4.12
N ALA A 63 7.46 13.88 -5.18
CA ALA A 63 7.01 13.57 -6.54
C ALA A 63 6.47 12.14 -6.67
N TYR A 64 7.17 11.17 -6.07
CA TYR A 64 6.69 9.78 -5.98
C TYR A 64 5.33 9.70 -5.28
N ALA A 65 5.20 10.33 -4.11
CA ALA A 65 3.98 10.26 -3.33
C ALA A 65 2.80 10.92 -4.06
N ASP A 66 3.01 12.09 -4.65
CA ASP A 66 1.99 12.83 -5.37
C ASP A 66 1.56 12.11 -6.65
N PHE A 67 2.50 11.50 -7.38
CA PHE A 67 2.21 10.71 -8.57
C PHE A 67 1.32 9.50 -8.24
N PHE A 68 1.76 8.63 -7.33
CA PHE A 68 1.03 7.39 -7.05
C PHE A 68 -0.31 7.62 -6.34
N ARG A 69 -0.48 8.74 -5.63
CA ARG A 69 -1.78 9.15 -5.06
C ARG A 69 -2.71 9.80 -6.08
N GLY A 70 -2.16 10.32 -7.19
CA GLY A 70 -2.91 10.97 -8.25
C GLY A 70 -3.35 10.04 -9.38
N VAL A 71 -2.76 8.85 -9.50
CA VAL A 71 -3.06 7.87 -10.55
C VAL A 71 -4.09 6.85 -10.05
N PRO A 72 -5.09 6.45 -10.87
CA PRO A 72 -6.04 5.41 -10.49
C PRO A 72 -5.36 4.07 -10.18
N THR A 73 -5.69 3.44 -9.04
CA THR A 73 -5.11 2.17 -8.59
C THR A 73 -5.17 1.09 -9.67
N ILE A 74 -6.35 0.90 -10.27
CA ILE A 74 -6.58 -0.08 -11.34
C ILE A 74 -5.64 0.12 -12.53
N LEU A 75 -5.29 1.36 -12.86
CA LEU A 75 -4.43 1.68 -14.00
C LEU A 75 -3.00 1.19 -13.74
N VAL A 76 -2.46 1.41 -12.55
CA VAL A 76 -1.11 0.95 -12.18
C VAL A 76 -1.05 -0.57 -12.10
N ILE A 77 -2.08 -1.22 -11.54
CA ILE A 77 -2.15 -2.68 -11.48
C ILE A 77 -2.24 -3.27 -12.89
N ALA A 78 -3.07 -2.71 -13.78
CA ALA A 78 -3.17 -3.18 -15.16
C ALA A 78 -1.87 -2.93 -15.94
N LEU A 79 -1.27 -1.74 -15.82
CA LEU A 79 -0.05 -1.38 -16.52
C LEU A 79 1.11 -2.31 -16.14
N LEU A 80 1.33 -2.58 -14.86
CA LEU A 80 2.41 -3.47 -14.43
C LEU A 80 2.04 -4.94 -14.60
N GLY A 81 0.78 -5.31 -14.35
CA GLY A 81 0.30 -6.68 -14.47
C GLY A 81 0.36 -7.22 -15.90
N PHE A 82 0.11 -6.39 -16.92
CA PHE A 82 0.21 -6.76 -18.33
C PHE A 82 1.48 -6.25 -19.00
N GLY A 83 1.86 -5.00 -18.73
CA GLY A 83 2.95 -4.33 -19.42
C GLY A 83 4.32 -4.88 -19.05
N ALA A 84 4.58 -5.18 -17.78
CA ALA A 84 5.91 -5.63 -17.38
C ALA A 84 6.23 -7.06 -17.87
N PRO A 85 5.32 -8.07 -17.76
CA PRO A 85 5.54 -9.37 -18.39
C PRO A 85 5.70 -9.31 -19.91
N ALA A 86 4.98 -8.40 -20.58
CA ALA A 86 5.04 -8.25 -22.04
C ALA A 86 6.38 -7.73 -22.58
N LEU A 87 7.23 -7.13 -21.73
CA LEU A 87 8.57 -6.69 -22.14
C LEU A 87 9.55 -7.85 -22.33
N ALA A 88 9.23 -9.06 -21.86
CA ALA A 88 10.02 -10.28 -22.02
C ALA A 88 11.53 -10.11 -21.67
N ILE A 89 11.81 -9.32 -20.62
CA ILE A 89 13.18 -9.03 -20.19
C ILE A 89 13.69 -10.21 -19.35
N ASP A 90 14.83 -10.78 -19.74
CA ASP A 90 15.47 -11.87 -19.00
C ASP A 90 15.79 -11.47 -17.55
N GLY A 91 15.41 -12.35 -16.62
CA GLY A 91 15.62 -12.16 -15.19
C GLY A 91 14.53 -11.35 -14.47
N ILE A 92 13.53 -10.82 -15.18
CA ILE A 92 12.38 -10.15 -14.58
C ILE A 92 11.22 -11.13 -14.39
N PRO A 93 10.56 -11.18 -13.21
CA PRO A 93 9.41 -12.06 -13.01
C PRO A 93 8.28 -11.76 -13.99
N THR A 94 7.70 -12.79 -14.60
CA THR A 94 6.53 -12.69 -15.49
C THR A 94 5.20 -12.89 -14.76
N SER A 95 5.25 -13.23 -13.46
CA SER A 95 4.05 -13.50 -12.67
C SER A 95 3.18 -12.25 -12.51
N THR A 96 1.93 -12.31 -12.97
CA THR A 96 0.91 -11.28 -12.76
C THR A 96 0.69 -11.00 -11.27
N THR A 97 0.77 -12.03 -10.42
CA THR A 97 0.64 -11.87 -8.96
C THR A 97 1.79 -11.06 -8.38
N PHE A 98 3.02 -11.29 -8.84
CA PHE A 98 4.18 -10.52 -8.41
C PHE A 98 3.99 -9.03 -8.76
N TRP A 99 3.65 -8.73 -10.01
CA TRP A 99 3.41 -7.35 -10.44
C TRP A 99 2.20 -6.71 -9.78
N GLY A 100 1.15 -7.47 -9.49
CA GLY A 100 0.03 -7.02 -8.68
C GLY A 100 0.47 -6.58 -7.28
N ILE A 101 1.28 -7.38 -6.60
CA ILE A 101 1.85 -7.01 -5.29
C ILE A 101 2.70 -5.75 -5.41
N VAL A 102 3.59 -5.68 -6.41
CA VAL A 102 4.43 -4.50 -6.65
C VAL A 102 3.59 -3.25 -6.86
N SER A 103 2.54 -3.30 -7.68
CA SER A 103 1.62 -2.19 -7.90
C SER A 103 0.97 -1.73 -6.60
N LEU A 104 0.44 -2.65 -5.80
CA LEU A 104 -0.17 -2.32 -4.51
C LEU A 104 0.84 -1.68 -3.56
N VAL A 105 2.05 -2.23 -3.49
CA VAL A 105 3.13 -1.67 -2.65
C VAL A 105 3.46 -0.26 -3.08
N LEU A 106 3.62 0.01 -4.38
CA LEU A 106 3.94 1.35 -4.89
C LEU A 106 2.84 2.37 -4.53
N ILE A 107 1.59 1.99 -4.71
CA ILE A 107 0.44 2.88 -4.50
C ILE A 107 0.23 3.14 -3.01
N TYR A 108 0.10 2.08 -2.22
CA TYR A 108 -0.21 2.21 -0.80
C TYR A 108 0.97 2.75 0.02
N THR A 109 2.22 2.55 -0.42
CA THR A 109 3.38 3.23 0.19
C THR A 109 3.20 4.75 0.13
N ALA A 110 2.72 5.29 -0.99
CA ALA A 110 2.47 6.71 -1.15
C ALA A 110 1.36 7.20 -0.20
N TYR A 111 0.21 6.50 -0.14
CA TYR A 111 -0.89 6.83 0.77
C TYR A 111 -0.49 6.75 2.24
N VAL A 112 0.07 5.62 2.67
CA VAL A 112 0.46 5.37 4.07
C VAL A 112 1.57 6.33 4.52
N SER A 113 2.51 6.69 3.63
CA SER A 113 3.55 7.68 3.98
C SER A 113 2.95 9.05 4.29
N GLU A 114 1.88 9.42 3.58
CA GLU A 114 1.17 10.66 3.85
C GLU A 114 0.42 10.59 5.17
N VAL A 115 -0.22 9.45 5.47
CA VAL A 115 -0.89 9.24 6.74
C VAL A 115 0.10 9.42 7.90
N TYR A 116 1.29 8.84 7.81
CA TYR A 116 2.35 9.06 8.81
C TYR A 116 2.74 10.53 8.94
N ARG A 117 2.99 11.21 7.82
CA ARG A 117 3.36 12.63 7.80
C ARG A 117 2.27 13.51 8.43
N ALA A 118 1.02 13.36 7.98
CA ALA A 118 -0.13 14.10 8.47
C ALA A 118 -0.41 13.81 9.96
N GLY A 119 -0.18 12.58 10.39
CA GLY A 119 -0.27 12.20 11.80
C GLY A 119 0.72 12.95 12.69
N ILE A 120 1.98 13.05 12.26
CA ILE A 120 3.03 13.80 12.98
C ILE A 120 2.69 15.29 12.99
N GLU A 121 2.35 15.87 11.83
CA GLU A 121 2.03 17.30 11.69
C GLU A 121 0.76 17.73 12.41
N SER A 122 -0.17 16.80 12.63
CA SER A 122 -1.38 17.12 13.38
C SER A 122 -1.08 17.54 14.83
N VAL A 123 0.02 17.04 15.41
CA VAL A 123 0.38 17.31 16.82
C VAL A 123 0.74 18.78 16.97
N HIS A 124 0.09 19.48 17.91
CA HIS A 124 0.23 20.92 18.05
C HIS A 124 1.70 21.31 18.35
N PRO A 125 2.31 22.26 17.60
CA PRO A 125 3.72 22.59 17.74
C PRO A 125 4.09 23.10 19.14
N SER A 126 3.15 23.69 19.88
CA SER A 126 3.35 24.09 21.29
C SER A 126 3.72 22.92 22.21
N LEU A 127 3.36 21.67 21.87
CA LEU A 127 3.76 20.50 22.67
C LEU A 127 5.25 20.23 22.52
N GLU A 128 5.80 20.34 21.31
CA GLU A 128 7.24 20.29 21.09
C GLU A 128 7.93 21.48 21.76
N ALA A 129 7.39 22.70 21.62
CA ALA A 129 7.96 23.88 22.26
C ALA A 129 7.97 23.77 23.80
N ALA A 130 6.87 23.33 24.42
CA ALA A 130 6.79 23.13 25.86
C ALA A 130 7.76 22.05 26.35
N ALA A 131 7.86 20.92 25.63
CA ALA A 131 8.83 19.86 25.92
C ALA A 131 10.28 20.39 25.89
N ARG A 132 10.62 21.22 24.90
CA ARG A 132 11.93 21.86 24.77
C ARG A 132 12.18 22.86 25.91
N SER A 133 11.16 23.63 26.33
CA SER A 133 11.25 24.56 27.47
C SER A 133 11.45 23.84 28.82
N LEU A 134 11.01 22.59 28.94
CA LEU A 134 11.27 21.72 30.09
C LEU A 134 12.65 21.04 30.04
N GLY A 135 13.50 21.39 29.07
CA GLY A 135 14.88 20.91 28.97
C GLY A 135 15.07 19.65 28.09
N LEU A 136 14.02 19.13 27.44
CA LEU A 136 14.17 17.99 26.54
C LEU A 136 14.93 18.38 25.27
N THR A 137 15.79 17.48 24.78
CA THR A 137 16.37 17.57 23.44
C THR A 137 15.28 17.43 22.36
N ARG A 138 15.54 17.86 21.12
CA ARG A 138 14.58 17.69 20.02
C ARG A 138 14.21 16.22 19.79
N GLY A 139 15.18 15.31 19.88
CA GLY A 139 14.94 13.88 19.78
C GLY A 139 14.09 13.33 20.93
N GLN A 140 14.32 13.78 22.17
CA GLN A 140 13.50 13.41 23.32
C GLN A 140 12.07 13.97 23.22
N ALA A 141 11.91 15.23 22.82
CA ALA A 141 10.60 15.83 22.60
C ALA A 141 9.81 15.07 21.51
N LEU A 142 10.47 14.73 20.40
CA LEU A 142 9.88 13.92 19.35
C LEU A 142 9.48 12.52 19.86
N GLY A 143 10.39 11.83 20.55
CA GLY A 143 10.19 10.46 21.01
C GLY A 143 9.18 10.29 22.14
N TRP A 144 9.17 11.19 23.12
CA TRP A 144 8.38 11.05 24.34
C TRP A 144 7.05 11.82 24.30
N VAL A 145 6.94 12.86 23.47
CA VAL A 145 5.75 13.73 23.45
C VAL A 145 5.03 13.64 22.11
N VAL A 146 5.72 13.87 21.00
CA VAL A 146 5.08 14.00 19.68
C VAL A 146 4.69 12.64 19.11
N LEU A 147 5.63 11.70 19.00
CA LEU A 147 5.39 10.40 18.37
C LEU A 147 4.29 9.58 19.04
N PRO A 148 4.20 9.46 20.38
CA PRO A 148 3.11 8.71 21.02
C PRO A 148 1.72 9.27 20.70
N GLN A 149 1.61 10.59 20.53
CA GLN A 149 0.36 11.24 20.15
C GLN A 149 0.07 11.08 18.66
N ALA A 150 1.07 11.24 17.81
CA ALA A 150 0.97 11.01 16.37
C ALA A 150 0.51 9.57 16.07
N VAL A 151 1.08 8.57 16.76
CA VAL A 151 0.69 7.14 16.63
C VAL A 151 -0.81 6.95 16.87
N ARG A 152 -1.38 7.55 17.93
CA ARG A 152 -2.81 7.45 18.21
C ARG A 152 -3.69 8.07 17.12
N ARG A 153 -3.17 9.09 16.43
CA ARG A 153 -3.89 9.81 15.36
C ARG A 153 -3.78 9.13 14.00
N VAL A 154 -2.70 8.39 13.75
CA VAL A 154 -2.53 7.63 12.50
C VAL A 154 -3.27 6.29 12.51
N ILE A 155 -3.53 5.68 13.68
CA ILE A 155 -4.21 4.38 13.74
C ILE A 155 -5.54 4.36 12.95
N PRO A 156 -6.48 5.32 13.14
CA PRO A 156 -7.74 5.29 12.40
C PRO A 156 -7.59 5.38 10.86
N PRO A 157 -6.82 6.33 10.29
CA PRO A 157 -6.62 6.36 8.83
C PRO A 157 -5.80 5.17 8.30
N LEU A 158 -4.83 4.63 9.06
CA LEU A 158 -4.11 3.41 8.66
C LEU A 158 -5.05 2.21 8.55
N LEU A 159 -6.01 2.07 9.47
CA LEU A 159 -7.03 1.02 9.38
C LEU A 159 -7.92 1.19 8.15
N ASN A 160 -8.22 2.44 7.76
CA ASN A 160 -8.95 2.70 6.52
C ASN A 160 -8.15 2.27 5.29
N ASP A 161 -6.86 2.60 5.23
CA ASP A 161 -5.97 2.18 4.14
C ASP A 161 -5.79 0.66 4.11
N PHE A 162 -5.68 0.00 5.27
CA PHE A 162 -5.62 -1.46 5.41
C PHE A 162 -6.87 -2.13 4.81
N ILE A 163 -8.06 -1.61 5.13
CA ILE A 163 -9.33 -2.10 4.56
C ILE A 163 -9.39 -1.83 3.05
N GLY A 164 -8.88 -0.68 2.60
CA GLY A 164 -8.74 -0.35 1.18
C GLY A 164 -7.86 -1.37 0.45
N LEU A 165 -6.67 -1.65 0.97
CA LEU A 165 -5.73 -2.60 0.39
C LEU A 165 -6.34 -4.01 0.29
N GLN A 166 -7.06 -4.44 1.33
CA GLN A 166 -7.77 -5.71 1.32
C GLN A 166 -8.86 -5.80 0.24
N LYS A 167 -9.47 -4.67 -0.16
CA LYS A 167 -10.41 -4.63 -1.30
C LYS A 167 -9.66 -4.62 -2.63
N ASP A 168 -8.61 -3.82 -2.74
CA ASP A 168 -7.86 -3.66 -3.99
C ASP A 168 -7.05 -4.90 -4.37
N THR A 169 -6.65 -5.73 -3.41
CA THR A 169 -6.06 -7.05 -3.71
C THR A 169 -6.97 -7.96 -4.51
N ALA A 170 -8.31 -7.78 -4.47
CA ALA A 170 -9.22 -8.56 -5.31
C ALA A 170 -9.09 -8.22 -6.80
N ILE A 171 -8.61 -7.01 -7.13
CA ILE A 171 -8.38 -6.56 -8.52
C ILE A 171 -7.32 -7.45 -9.19
N ILE A 172 -6.30 -7.88 -8.45
CA ILE A 172 -5.24 -8.75 -8.97
C ILE A 172 -5.81 -10.07 -9.48
N SER A 173 -6.79 -10.64 -8.78
CA SER A 173 -7.45 -11.88 -9.19
C SER A 173 -8.19 -11.71 -10.51
N VAL A 174 -8.84 -10.56 -10.74
CA VAL A 174 -9.54 -10.27 -12.01
C VAL A 174 -8.55 -10.25 -13.18
N ILE A 175 -7.39 -9.63 -12.99
CA ILE A 175 -6.34 -9.57 -14.02
C ILE A 175 -5.79 -10.96 -14.32
N GLY A 176 -5.54 -11.79 -13.30
CA GLY A 176 -5.08 -13.17 -13.51
C GLY A 176 -6.06 -14.04 -14.30
N VAL A 177 -7.37 -13.84 -14.11
CA VAL A 177 -8.41 -14.53 -14.89
C VAL A 177 -8.40 -14.05 -16.35
N VAL A 178 -8.29 -12.74 -16.58
CA VAL A 178 -8.21 -12.17 -17.94
C VAL A 178 -6.98 -12.68 -18.68
N GLU A 179 -5.84 -12.77 -18.00
CA GLU A 179 -4.60 -13.30 -18.56
C GLU A 179 -4.73 -14.78 -18.94
N SER A 180 -5.30 -15.58 -18.04
CA SER A 180 -5.54 -17.01 -18.30
C SER A 180 -6.48 -17.23 -19.48
N ALA A 181 -7.47 -16.34 -19.65
CA ALA A 181 -8.39 -16.39 -20.78
C ALA A 181 -7.72 -16.00 -22.10
N ARG A 182 -6.81 -15.02 -22.11
CA ARG A 182 -6.01 -14.65 -23.29
C ARG A 182 -5.06 -15.76 -23.69
N ALA A 183 -4.32 -16.31 -22.74
CA ALA A 183 -3.39 -17.41 -22.98
C ALA A 183 -4.06 -18.70 -23.49
N ALA A 184 -5.37 -18.86 -23.30
CA ALA A 184 -6.15 -19.98 -23.83
C ALA A 184 -6.66 -19.75 -25.28
N GLN A 185 -6.57 -18.52 -25.79
CA GLN A 185 -6.97 -18.15 -27.15
C GLN A 185 -5.80 -18.15 -28.14
N ASP A 186 -4.56 -18.08 -27.65
CA ASP A 186 -3.32 -18.20 -28.41
C ASP A 186 -2.84 -19.66 -28.51
#